data_AF-D3WFP7-F1
#
_entry.id   AF-D3WFP7-F1
#
_cell.length_a   1.000
_cell.length_b   1.000
_cell.length_c   1.000
_cell.angle_alpha   90.00
_cell.angle_beta   90.00
_cell.angle_gamma   90.00
#
_symmetry.space_group_name_H-M   'P 1'
#
loop_
_entity.id
_entity.type
_entity.pdbx_description
1 polymer ?
#
loop_
_entity_poly.entity_id
_entity_poly.type
_entity_poly.pdbx_seq_one_letter_code
_entity_poly.pdbx_strand_id
1 'polypeptide(L)'
;LAAKTSAPITVTLPDGKQVPAESWKTTPYQIAAGISKGLADNVVIAKVNKVLWDLDRPLEEDCTLELLKFEDKEGEQVFWHSSAHVLGEALERLYGGCLCYGPPIEGGFYYDMHVDQGGVSAVDHPSIEGLMRNIVKERQPFERLELPKEDLLRMFQYNPFKVRILQEKVQTPTTTVYRCGPLIDLCRGPHVRHTGKVKALHVTKNSSA
;
A
#
# COMPACT_ATOMS: atom_id res chain seq x y z
N LEU A 1 -1.32 13.09 -13.62
CA LEU A 1 -0.04 12.62 -14.21
C LEU A 1 0.07 12.92 -15.71
N ALA A 2 -0.94 12.59 -16.52
CA ALA A 2 -0.94 12.82 -17.98
C ALA A 2 -0.76 14.29 -18.45
N ALA A 3 -0.90 15.27 -17.54
CA ALA A 3 -0.75 16.69 -17.85
C ALA A 3 0.62 17.29 -17.47
N LYS A 4 1.54 16.52 -16.87
CA LYS A 4 2.85 17.04 -16.45
C LYS A 4 3.88 16.81 -17.55
N THR A 5 4.58 17.87 -17.94
CA THR A 5 5.66 17.82 -18.94
C THR A 5 6.84 17.05 -18.37
N SER A 6 7.32 16.06 -19.11
CA SER A 6 8.50 15.30 -18.74
C SER A 6 9.79 16.04 -19.11
N ALA A 7 10.82 15.86 -18.29
CA ALA A 7 12.13 16.46 -18.47
C ALA A 7 13.24 15.47 -18.05
N PRO A 8 14.43 15.54 -18.65
CA PRO A 8 15.58 14.76 -18.19
C PRO A 8 15.91 15.06 -16.72
N ILE A 9 16.14 14.01 -15.94
CA ILE A 9 16.54 14.08 -14.53
C ILE A 9 17.67 13.08 -14.25
N THR A 10 18.37 13.28 -13.14
CA THR A 10 19.46 12.42 -12.67
C THR A 10 19.06 11.71 -11.38
N VAL A 11 19.16 10.38 -11.39
CA VAL A 11 18.94 9.55 -10.20
C VAL A 11 20.28 9.10 -9.66
N THR A 12 20.59 9.46 -8.41
CA THR A 12 21.82 9.07 -7.73
C THR A 12 21.59 7.87 -6.82
N LEU A 13 22.28 6.77 -7.09
CA LEU A 13 22.25 5.54 -6.31
C LEU A 13 23.18 5.61 -5.08
N PRO A 14 23.08 4.69 -4.11
CA PRO A 14 23.86 4.74 -2.87
C PRO A 14 25.37 4.58 -3.08
N ASP A 15 25.79 3.94 -4.17
CA ASP A 15 27.18 3.79 -4.59
C ASP A 15 27.73 5.04 -5.32
N GLY A 16 26.92 6.11 -5.41
CA GLY A 16 27.25 7.34 -6.13
C GLY A 16 27.00 7.26 -7.64
N LYS A 17 26.58 6.11 -8.18
CA LYS A 17 26.28 5.96 -9.59
C LYS A 17 25.10 6.86 -9.97
N GLN A 18 25.29 7.65 -11.02
CA GLN A 18 24.24 8.46 -11.61
C GLN A 18 23.58 7.71 -12.77
N VAL A 19 22.26 7.64 -12.73
CA VAL A 19 21.43 7.01 -13.76
C VAL A 19 20.56 8.09 -14.42
N PRO A 20 20.70 8.30 -15.74
CA PRO A 20 19.81 9.20 -16.48
C PRO A 20 18.38 8.65 -16.45
N ALA A 21 17.42 9.53 -16.20
CA ALA A 21 16.01 9.20 -16.12
C ALA A 21 15.15 10.34 -16.69
N GLU A 22 13.84 10.13 -16.76
CA GLU A 22 12.88 11.11 -17.23
C GLU A 22 11.79 11.33 -16.19
N SER A 23 11.59 12.57 -15.75
CA SER A 23 10.58 12.93 -14.77
C SER A 23 9.17 12.58 -15.26
N TRP A 24 8.30 12.21 -14.32
CA TRP A 24 6.92 11.77 -14.55
C TRP A 24 6.77 10.52 -15.41
N LYS A 25 7.88 9.86 -15.79
CA LYS A 25 7.89 8.59 -16.55
C LYS A 25 8.70 7.50 -15.89
N THR A 26 9.95 7.79 -15.52
CA THR A 26 10.84 6.79 -14.93
C THR A 26 10.42 6.47 -13.49
N THR A 27 10.32 5.19 -13.14
CA THR A 27 9.96 4.74 -11.80
C THR A 27 11.13 4.05 -11.09
N PRO A 28 11.14 4.00 -9.74
CA PRO A 28 12.13 3.21 -9.01
C PRO A 28 12.21 1.74 -9.45
N TYR A 29 11.08 1.13 -9.81
CA TYR A 29 11.05 -0.24 -10.33
C TYR A 29 11.84 -0.38 -11.63
N GLN A 30 11.70 0.57 -12.56
CA GLN A 30 12.44 0.54 -13.83
C GLN A 30 13.95 0.70 -13.61
N ILE A 31 14.36 1.55 -12.67
CA ILE A 31 15.77 1.66 -12.28
C ILE A 31 16.28 0.33 -11.69
N ALA A 32 15.53 -0.28 -10.77
CA ALA A 32 15.87 -1.57 -10.19
C ALA A 32 15.99 -2.68 -11.26
N ALA A 33 15.05 -2.71 -12.22
CA ALA A 33 15.04 -3.68 -13.31
C ALA A 33 16.21 -3.49 -14.27
N GLY A 34 16.62 -2.22 -14.51
CA GLY A 34 17.82 -1.89 -15.28
C GLY A 34 19.13 -2.31 -14.61
N ILE A 35 19.16 -2.46 -13.28
CA ILE A 35 20.31 -3.00 -12.55
C ILE A 35 20.32 -4.54 -12.68
N SER A 36 19.23 -5.20 -12.27
CA SER A 36 19.04 -6.63 -12.51
C SER A 36 17.59 -7.06 -12.22
N LYS A 37 17.13 -8.11 -12.92
CA LYS A 37 15.82 -8.72 -12.64
C LYS A 37 15.70 -9.23 -11.20
N GLY A 38 16.76 -9.88 -10.70
CA GLY A 38 16.78 -10.41 -9.33
C GLY A 38 16.65 -9.31 -8.26
N LEU A 39 17.23 -8.14 -8.49
CA LEU A 39 17.03 -6.99 -7.61
C LEU A 39 15.57 -6.51 -7.68
N ALA A 40 15.06 -6.22 -8.87
CA ALA A 40 13.69 -5.73 -9.07
C ALA A 40 12.61 -6.67 -8.47
N ASP A 41 12.85 -7.98 -8.50
CA ASP A 41 11.93 -8.96 -7.93
C ASP A 41 11.95 -8.99 -6.38
N ASN A 42 13.07 -8.64 -5.75
CA ASN A 42 13.25 -8.67 -4.29
C ASN A 42 13.03 -7.32 -3.59
N VAL A 43 13.12 -6.20 -4.31
CA VAL A 43 12.83 -4.88 -3.75
C VAL A 43 11.34 -4.79 -3.38
N VAL A 44 11.09 -4.29 -2.18
CA VAL A 44 9.75 -4.10 -1.61
C VAL A 44 9.27 -2.67 -1.84
N ILE A 45 10.14 -1.70 -1.55
CA ILE A 45 9.81 -0.27 -1.64
C ILE A 45 11.06 0.55 -1.98
N ALA A 46 10.90 1.81 -2.38
CA ALA A 46 11.99 2.74 -2.56
C ALA A 46 12.00 3.85 -1.51
N LYS A 47 13.15 4.49 -1.33
CA LYS A 47 13.28 5.82 -0.75
C LYS A 47 13.79 6.79 -1.80
N VAL A 48 13.05 7.86 -2.01
CA VAL A 48 13.39 8.97 -2.90
C VAL A 48 13.64 10.18 -2.02
N ASN A 49 14.85 10.74 -2.04
CA ASN A 49 15.24 11.85 -1.17
C ASN A 49 14.93 11.58 0.31
N LYS A 50 15.23 10.35 0.78
CA LYS A 50 14.97 9.82 2.14
C LYS A 50 13.48 9.63 2.51
N VAL A 51 12.55 9.86 1.58
CA VAL A 51 11.11 9.66 1.79
C VAL A 51 10.67 8.36 1.11
N LEU A 52 9.88 7.55 1.81
CA LEU A 52 9.33 6.30 1.25
C LEU A 52 8.46 6.56 0.02
N TRP A 53 8.62 5.72 -1.00
CA TRP A 53 8.09 5.95 -2.34
C TRP A 53 7.69 4.64 -3.03
N ASP A 54 6.46 4.56 -3.56
CA ASP A 54 5.98 3.38 -4.27
C ASP A 54 6.86 3.07 -5.48
N LEU A 55 7.17 1.80 -5.72
CA LEU A 55 8.09 1.41 -6.80
C LEU A 55 7.58 1.76 -8.21
N ASP A 56 6.27 1.86 -8.38
CA ASP A 56 5.63 2.24 -9.64
C ASP A 56 5.25 3.74 -9.70
N ARG A 57 5.50 4.51 -8.63
CA ARG A 57 5.28 5.97 -8.66
C ARG A 57 6.41 6.64 -9.44
N PRO A 58 6.11 7.43 -10.49
CA PRO A 58 7.14 8.11 -11.27
C PRO A 58 7.97 9.07 -10.43
N LEU A 59 9.26 9.17 -10.72
CA LEU A 59 10.17 10.15 -10.14
C LEU A 59 9.86 11.54 -10.72
N GLU A 60 9.98 12.57 -9.89
CA GLU A 60 9.47 13.91 -10.23
C GLU A 60 10.58 14.90 -10.59
N GLU A 61 11.78 14.70 -10.05
CA GLU A 61 12.93 15.60 -10.14
C GLU A 61 14.24 14.83 -9.89
N ASP A 62 15.38 15.50 -9.96
CA ASP A 62 16.67 14.95 -9.55
C ASP A 62 16.59 14.43 -8.11
N CYS A 63 17.06 13.21 -7.88
CA CYS A 63 16.86 12.58 -6.59
C CYS A 63 17.93 11.56 -6.21
N THR A 64 18.07 11.31 -4.91
CA THR A 64 18.73 10.10 -4.40
C THR A 64 17.72 8.96 -4.34
N LEU A 65 18.11 7.77 -4.78
CA LEU A 65 17.27 6.58 -4.76
C LEU A 65 17.93 5.46 -3.97
N GLU A 66 17.24 5.00 -2.93
CA GLU A 66 17.58 3.76 -2.21
C GLU A 66 16.48 2.73 -2.44
N LEU A 67 16.87 1.47 -2.67
CA LEU A 67 15.94 0.36 -2.91
C LEU A 67 15.95 -0.55 -1.68
N LEU A 68 14.80 -0.63 -1.00
CA LEU A 68 14.65 -1.36 0.25
C LEU A 68 14.05 -2.75 -0.01
N LYS A 69 14.63 -3.76 0.63
CA LYS A 69 14.14 -5.14 0.64
C LYS A 69 13.35 -5.40 1.92
N PHE A 70 12.87 -6.63 2.08
CA PHE A 70 12.10 -7.01 3.26
C PHE A 70 12.94 -6.96 4.55
N GLU A 71 14.24 -7.23 4.45
CA GLU A 71 15.16 -7.22 5.58
C GLU A 71 15.42 -5.81 6.15
N ASP A 72 15.08 -4.77 5.38
CA ASP A 72 15.14 -3.39 5.83
C ASP A 72 13.88 -3.06 6.65
N LYS A 73 14.05 -2.42 7.81
CA LYS A 73 12.97 -2.11 8.76
C LYS A 73 11.74 -1.45 8.11
N GLU A 74 11.95 -0.46 7.24
CA GLU A 74 10.85 0.21 6.55
C GLU A 74 10.25 -0.63 5.42
N GLY A 75 11.06 -1.51 4.79
CA GLY A 75 10.57 -2.47 3.82
C GLY A 75 9.64 -3.49 4.48
N GLU A 76 10.02 -4.04 5.64
CA GLU A 76 9.17 -4.90 6.45
C GLU A 76 7.84 -4.21 6.82
N GLN A 77 7.91 -2.96 7.32
CA GLN A 77 6.71 -2.21 7.71
C GLN A 77 5.75 -1.99 6.53
N VAL A 78 6.27 -1.64 5.35
CA VAL A 78 5.46 -1.47 4.13
C VAL A 78 4.86 -2.81 3.66
N PHE A 79 5.61 -3.90 3.79
CA PHE A 79 5.13 -5.24 3.49
C PHE A 79 3.95 -5.63 4.38
N TRP A 80 4.08 -5.42 5.70
CA TRP A 80 3.00 -5.71 6.64
C TRP A 80 1.78 -4.81 6.44
N HIS A 81 2.00 -3.53 6.14
CA HIS A 81 0.91 -2.61 5.84
C HIS A 81 0.13 -3.03 4.59
N SER A 82 0.84 -3.47 3.55
CA SER A 82 0.21 -4.02 2.34
C SER A 82 -0.53 -5.33 2.60
N SER A 83 -0.02 -6.15 3.53
CA SER A 83 -0.68 -7.38 3.96
C SER A 83 -1.98 -7.10 4.72
N ALA A 84 -2.02 -6.01 5.51
CA ALA A 84 -3.25 -5.54 6.13
C ALA A 84 -4.32 -5.23 5.09
N HIS A 85 -4.01 -4.54 4.00
CA HIS A 85 -4.99 -4.27 2.94
C HIS A 85 -5.58 -5.55 2.32
N VAL A 86 -4.77 -6.61 2.14
CA VAL A 86 -5.25 -7.91 1.67
C VAL A 86 -6.25 -8.52 2.65
N LEU A 87 -5.99 -8.42 3.96
CA LEU A 87 -6.93 -8.83 5.00
C LEU A 87 -8.19 -7.95 4.99
N GLY A 88 -8.04 -6.63 4.87
CA GLY A 88 -9.15 -5.68 4.82
C GLY A 88 -10.12 -5.98 3.68
N GLU A 89 -9.61 -6.24 2.46
CA GLU A 89 -10.46 -6.65 1.34
C GLU A 89 -11.20 -7.96 1.65
N ALA A 90 -10.51 -8.96 2.22
CA ALA A 90 -11.13 -10.22 2.57
C ALA A 90 -12.26 -10.04 3.59
N LEU A 91 -12.04 -9.19 4.60
CA LEU A 91 -13.02 -8.87 5.64
C LEU A 91 -14.23 -8.12 5.07
N GLU A 92 -14.04 -7.08 4.24
CA GLU A 92 -15.14 -6.38 3.57
C GLU A 92 -15.99 -7.32 2.72
N ARG A 93 -15.34 -8.23 1.97
CA ARG A 93 -16.04 -9.17 1.09
C ARG A 93 -16.82 -10.25 1.83
N LEU A 94 -16.30 -10.73 2.96
CA LEU A 94 -16.94 -11.81 3.73
C LEU A 94 -18.04 -11.29 4.66
N TYR A 95 -17.84 -10.11 5.25
CA TYR A 95 -18.71 -9.63 6.33
C TYR A 95 -19.47 -8.35 5.98
N GLY A 96 -19.12 -7.65 4.90
CA GLY A 96 -19.72 -6.36 4.55
C GLY A 96 -19.47 -5.28 5.61
N GLY A 97 -18.51 -5.49 6.51
CA GLY A 97 -18.24 -4.60 7.64
C GLY A 97 -17.47 -3.34 7.24
N CYS A 98 -17.55 -2.33 8.08
CA CYS A 98 -16.80 -1.09 7.90
C CYS A 98 -15.37 -1.25 8.43
N LEU A 99 -14.38 -1.17 7.54
CA LEU A 99 -12.96 -1.14 7.92
C LEU A 99 -12.61 0.13 8.72
N CYS A 100 -11.84 -0.04 9.79
CA CYS A 100 -11.49 1.03 10.73
C CYS A 100 -10.00 1.39 10.68
N TYR A 101 -9.14 0.52 11.21
CA TYR A 101 -7.69 0.73 11.33
C TYR A 101 -6.94 -0.55 10.99
N GLY A 102 -5.95 -0.48 10.10
CA GLY A 102 -5.15 -1.64 9.71
C GLY A 102 -3.65 -1.35 9.63
N PRO A 103 -2.98 -0.99 10.75
CA PRO A 103 -1.56 -0.67 10.72
C PRO A 103 -0.68 -1.93 10.68
N PRO A 104 0.56 -1.81 10.19
CA PRO A 104 1.60 -2.77 10.51
C PRO A 104 1.95 -2.70 12.01
N ILE A 105 2.39 -3.82 12.56
CA ILE A 105 2.93 -3.93 13.92
C ILE A 105 4.27 -4.67 13.87
N GLU A 106 4.95 -4.77 15.02
CA GLU A 106 6.16 -5.60 15.11
C GLU A 106 5.83 -7.06 14.79
N GLY A 107 6.50 -7.60 13.76
CA GLY A 107 6.33 -8.98 13.31
C GLY A 107 4.98 -9.31 12.66
N GLY A 108 4.18 -8.32 12.24
CA GLY A 108 2.92 -8.60 11.55
C GLY A 108 2.03 -7.38 11.32
N PHE A 109 0.72 -7.60 11.31
CA PHE A 109 -0.30 -6.58 11.09
C PHE A 109 -1.61 -7.01 11.74
N TYR A 110 -2.55 -6.07 11.87
CA TYR A 110 -3.96 -6.37 12.17
C TYR A 110 -4.87 -5.52 11.30
N TYR A 111 -6.17 -5.82 11.32
CA TYR A 111 -7.18 -4.95 10.75
C TYR A 111 -8.45 -4.99 11.59
N ASP A 112 -8.88 -3.82 12.06
CA ASP A 112 -10.15 -3.62 12.76
C ASP A 112 -11.30 -3.44 11.76
N MET A 113 -12.38 -4.17 11.97
CA MET A 113 -13.61 -4.05 11.19
C MET A 113 -14.81 -3.99 12.14
N HIS A 114 -15.70 -3.05 11.88
CA HIS A 114 -17.00 -2.97 12.54
C HIS A 114 -18.06 -3.73 11.74
N VAL A 115 -18.83 -4.57 12.44
CA VAL A 115 -20.01 -5.26 11.93
C VAL A 115 -21.17 -5.05 12.89
N ASP A 116 -22.39 -4.90 12.36
CA ASP A 116 -23.58 -4.64 13.18
C ASP A 116 -23.97 -5.85 14.05
N GLN A 117 -23.72 -7.07 13.55
CA GLN A 117 -24.06 -8.32 14.24
C GLN A 117 -22.97 -9.37 14.04
N GLY A 118 -22.74 -10.15 15.10
CA GLY A 118 -21.75 -11.23 15.09
C GLY A 118 -20.32 -10.72 15.23
N GLY A 119 -19.38 -11.46 14.65
CA GLY A 119 -17.96 -11.15 14.70
C GLY A 119 -17.13 -12.28 14.09
N VAL A 120 -15.84 -12.04 13.99
CA VAL A 120 -14.88 -13.08 13.57
C VAL A 120 -14.60 -14.01 14.73
N SER A 121 -14.58 -15.30 14.46
CA SER A 121 -14.20 -16.36 15.38
C SER A 121 -13.12 -17.26 14.77
N ALA A 122 -12.54 -18.15 15.57
CA ALA A 122 -11.48 -19.04 15.10
C ALA A 122 -11.96 -19.98 13.97
N VAL A 123 -13.26 -20.31 13.91
CA VAL A 123 -13.80 -21.17 12.84
C VAL A 123 -13.85 -20.46 11.48
N ASP A 124 -13.75 -19.13 11.47
CA ASP A 124 -13.78 -18.34 10.24
C ASP A 124 -12.39 -18.17 9.60
N HIS A 125 -11.32 -18.40 10.36
CA HIS A 125 -9.94 -18.19 9.90
C HIS A 125 -9.65 -18.91 8.57
N PRO A 126 -10.05 -20.20 8.36
CA PRO A 126 -9.79 -20.88 7.09
C PRO A 126 -10.46 -20.20 5.89
N SER A 127 -11.67 -19.65 6.08
CA SER A 127 -12.41 -18.94 5.03
C SER A 127 -11.75 -17.61 4.68
N ILE A 128 -11.36 -16.84 5.70
CA ILE A 128 -10.64 -15.57 5.55
C ILE A 128 -9.32 -15.80 4.80
N GLU A 129 -8.51 -16.76 5.26
CA GLU A 129 -7.25 -17.09 4.61
C GLU A 129 -7.45 -17.63 3.19
N GLY A 130 -8.52 -18.39 2.96
CA GLY A 130 -8.92 -18.86 1.63
C GLY A 130 -9.12 -17.71 0.67
N LEU A 131 -9.82 -16.67 1.10
CA LEU A 131 -10.05 -15.48 0.30
C LEU A 131 -8.78 -14.64 0.12
N MET A 132 -7.99 -14.45 1.19
CA MET A 132 -6.70 -13.75 1.09
C MET A 132 -5.76 -14.43 0.09
N ARG A 133 -5.70 -15.77 0.09
CA ARG A 133 -4.93 -16.54 -0.91
C ARG A 133 -5.42 -16.29 -2.33
N ASN A 134 -6.73 -16.13 -2.55
CA ASN A 134 -7.26 -15.80 -3.86
C ASN A 134 -6.86 -14.38 -4.29
N ILE A 135 -6.98 -13.39 -3.40
CA ILE A 135 -6.56 -12.00 -3.63
C ILE A 135 -5.07 -11.91 -3.99
N VAL A 136 -4.21 -12.66 -3.30
CA VAL A 136 -2.77 -12.73 -3.61
C VAL A 136 -2.52 -13.33 -5.00
N LYS A 137 -3.27 -14.39 -5.38
CA LYS A 137 -3.15 -15.01 -6.71
C LYS A 137 -3.58 -14.07 -7.85
N GLU A 138 -4.54 -13.19 -7.59
CA GLU A 138 -5.02 -12.19 -8.55
C GLU A 138 -3.96 -11.13 -8.89
N ARG A 139 -2.94 -10.94 -8.04
CA ARG A 139 -1.86 -9.94 -8.22
C ARG A 139 -2.42 -8.54 -8.48
N GLN A 140 -3.44 -8.16 -7.71
CA GLN A 140 -4.06 -6.86 -7.83
C GLN A 140 -3.02 -5.76 -7.57
N PRO A 141 -2.89 -4.76 -8.46
CA PRO A 141 -1.95 -3.66 -8.27
C PRO A 141 -2.42 -2.74 -7.14
N PHE A 142 -1.47 -2.18 -6.40
CA PHE A 142 -1.74 -1.08 -5.48
C PHE A 142 -1.63 0.24 -6.23
N GLU A 143 -2.77 0.85 -6.53
CA GLU A 143 -2.87 2.08 -7.29
C GLU A 143 -3.04 3.27 -6.32
N ARG A 144 -2.02 4.12 -6.23
CA ARG A 144 -2.08 5.34 -5.43
C ARG A 144 -2.94 6.40 -6.12
N LEU A 145 -3.95 6.93 -5.43
CA LEU A 145 -4.70 8.11 -5.88
C LEU A 145 -4.63 9.20 -4.83
N GLU A 146 -4.52 10.45 -5.27
CA GLU A 146 -4.64 11.61 -4.40
C GLU A 146 -5.91 12.35 -4.77
N LEU A 147 -6.80 12.50 -3.79
CA LEU A 147 -8.16 13.00 -4.00
C LEU A 147 -8.48 14.14 -3.01
N PRO A 148 -9.35 15.08 -3.41
CA PRO A 148 -9.89 16.09 -2.51
C PRO A 148 -10.58 15.47 -1.31
N LYS A 149 -10.41 16.07 -0.13
CA LYS A 149 -11.04 15.62 1.12
C LYS A 149 -12.56 15.52 0.99
N GLU A 150 -13.19 16.44 0.27
CA GLU A 150 -14.64 16.45 0.03
C GLU A 150 -15.14 15.28 -0.82
N ASP A 151 -14.38 14.85 -1.82
CA ASP A 151 -14.69 13.66 -2.62
C ASP A 151 -14.58 12.41 -1.77
N LEU A 152 -13.55 12.34 -0.91
CA LEU A 152 -13.34 11.22 0.00
C LEU A 152 -14.43 11.11 1.07
N LEU A 153 -14.91 12.23 1.61
CA LEU A 153 -16.03 12.25 2.54
C LEU A 153 -17.31 11.71 1.89
N ARG A 154 -17.55 12.05 0.61
CA ARG A 154 -18.67 11.48 -0.16
C ARG A 154 -18.47 9.99 -0.45
N MET A 155 -17.26 9.61 -0.87
CA MET A 155 -16.92 8.22 -1.21
C MET A 155 -17.06 7.28 0.00
N PHE A 156 -16.59 7.71 1.18
CA PHE A 156 -16.63 6.92 2.41
C PHE A 156 -17.85 7.20 3.29
N GLN A 157 -18.90 7.86 2.77
CA GLN A 157 -20.09 8.23 3.57
C GLN A 157 -20.76 7.02 4.25
N TYR A 158 -20.59 5.81 3.70
CA TYR A 158 -21.11 4.55 4.24
C TYR A 158 -20.30 4.04 5.45
N ASN A 159 -19.06 4.50 5.64
CA ASN A 159 -18.16 4.06 6.67
C ASN A 159 -17.89 5.20 7.67
N PRO A 160 -18.59 5.24 8.82
CA PRO A 160 -18.48 6.33 9.78
C PRO A 160 -17.08 6.47 10.38
N PHE A 161 -16.31 5.38 10.46
CA PHE A 161 -14.95 5.38 11.00
C PHE A 161 -13.98 6.10 10.04
N LYS A 162 -14.05 5.82 8.74
CA LYS A 162 -13.24 6.51 7.73
C LYS A 162 -13.61 8.00 7.64
N VAL A 163 -14.90 8.33 7.71
CA VAL A 163 -15.37 9.74 7.76
C VAL A 163 -14.80 10.46 8.97
N ARG A 164 -14.86 9.85 10.15
CA ARG A 164 -14.26 10.41 11.38
C ARG A 164 -12.75 10.64 11.22
N ILE A 165 -12.01 9.67 10.67
CA ILE A 165 -10.58 9.80 10.41
C ILE A 165 -10.29 10.96 9.46
N LEU A 166 -11.05 11.12 8.38
CA LEU A 166 -10.92 12.25 7.45
C LEU A 166 -11.16 13.59 8.15
N GLN A 167 -12.19 13.67 9.01
CA GLN A 167 -12.51 14.90 9.72
C GLN A 167 -11.44 15.27 10.74
N GLU A 168 -10.98 14.31 11.56
CA GLU A 168 -10.07 14.56 12.67
C GLU A 168 -8.60 14.65 12.24
N LYS A 169 -8.14 13.77 11.33
CA LYS A 169 -6.71 13.59 11.04
C LYS A 169 -6.24 14.22 9.73
N VAL A 170 -7.14 14.50 8.79
CA VAL A 170 -6.78 15.10 7.50
C VAL A 170 -7.02 16.60 7.54
N GLN A 171 -5.95 17.36 7.76
CA GLN A 171 -5.96 18.82 7.82
C GLN A 171 -5.59 19.49 6.48
N THR A 172 -5.29 18.68 5.46
CA THR A 172 -4.93 19.12 4.11
C THR A 172 -6.12 19.08 3.15
N PRO A 173 -6.11 19.87 2.05
CA PRO A 173 -7.18 19.84 1.04
C PRO A 173 -7.32 18.48 0.34
N THR A 174 -6.21 17.75 0.18
CA THR A 174 -6.15 16.41 -0.42
C THR A 174 -5.54 15.41 0.55
N THR A 175 -5.84 14.13 0.33
CA THR A 175 -5.09 13.02 0.94
C THR A 175 -5.06 11.85 -0.02
N THR A 176 -4.21 10.88 0.29
CA THR A 176 -4.04 9.67 -0.49
C THR A 176 -5.06 8.59 -0.12
N VAL A 177 -5.51 7.85 -1.13
CA VAL A 177 -6.12 6.53 -1.00
C VAL A 177 -5.37 5.54 -1.88
N TYR A 178 -5.49 4.26 -1.56
CA TYR A 178 -5.00 3.19 -2.42
C TYR A 178 -6.16 2.33 -2.88
N ARG A 179 -6.27 2.16 -4.20
CA ARG A 179 -7.12 1.14 -4.80
C ARG A 179 -6.32 -0.14 -4.94
N CYS A 180 -6.88 -1.25 -4.49
CA CYS A 180 -6.32 -2.59 -4.64
C CYS A 180 -7.48 -3.53 -4.98
N GLY A 181 -7.57 -3.90 -6.26
CA GLY A 181 -8.74 -4.64 -6.77
C GLY A 181 -10.06 -3.90 -6.49
N PRO A 182 -11.02 -4.53 -5.79
CA PRO A 182 -12.28 -3.89 -5.43
C PRO A 182 -12.17 -2.95 -4.22
N LEU A 183 -11.11 -3.08 -3.41
CA LEU A 183 -10.93 -2.27 -2.20
C LEU A 183 -10.40 -0.88 -2.57
N ILE A 184 -10.98 0.16 -1.97
CA ILE A 184 -10.38 1.50 -1.89
C ILE A 184 -10.20 1.85 -0.42
N ASP A 185 -8.95 2.08 -0.03
CA ASP A 185 -8.61 2.30 1.37
C ASP A 185 -7.92 3.63 1.64
N LEU A 186 -8.28 4.25 2.77
CA LEU A 186 -7.73 5.54 3.18
C LEU A 186 -6.36 5.33 3.79
N CYS A 187 -5.33 5.54 2.98
CA CYS A 187 -3.96 5.22 3.35
C CYS A 187 -2.99 6.21 2.72
N ARG A 188 -2.03 6.69 3.52
CA ARG A 188 -0.94 7.55 3.02
C ARG A 188 0.10 6.78 2.20
N GLY A 189 0.15 5.46 2.40
CA GLY A 189 1.11 4.56 1.77
C GLY A 189 2.53 4.73 2.33
N PRO A 190 3.54 4.22 1.61
CA PRO A 190 3.37 3.49 0.34
C PRO A 190 2.99 2.01 0.53
N HIS A 191 2.76 1.33 -0.59
CA HIS A 191 2.51 -0.11 -0.63
C HIS A 191 3.48 -0.86 -1.57
N VAL A 192 3.51 -2.18 -1.43
CA VAL A 192 4.14 -3.07 -2.41
C VAL A 192 3.43 -2.95 -3.77
N ARG A 193 4.10 -3.34 -4.86
CA ARG A 193 3.55 -3.17 -6.23
C ARG A 193 2.19 -3.84 -6.44
N HIS A 194 2.02 -5.06 -5.93
CA HIS A 194 0.80 -5.84 -6.09
C HIS A 194 0.66 -6.90 -4.99
N THR A 195 -0.57 -7.36 -4.74
CA THR A 195 -0.90 -8.35 -3.68
C THR A 195 -0.08 -9.63 -3.77
N GLY A 196 0.26 -10.08 -4.99
CA GLY A 196 1.13 -11.24 -5.24
C GLY A 196 2.55 -11.17 -4.66
N LYS A 197 2.99 -10.01 -4.13
CA LYS A 197 4.24 -9.91 -3.36
C LYS A 197 4.10 -10.57 -1.98
N VAL A 198 2.89 -10.64 -1.43
CA VAL A 198 2.60 -11.23 -0.12
C VAL A 198 2.40 -12.75 -0.26
N LYS A 199 3.50 -13.48 -0.43
CA LYS A 199 3.47 -14.90 -0.82
C LYS A 199 2.93 -15.86 0.25
N ALA A 200 3.00 -15.48 1.52
CA ALA A 200 2.54 -16.29 2.64
C ALA A 200 1.83 -15.39 3.66
N LEU A 201 0.71 -15.87 4.17
CA LEU A 201 -0.15 -15.18 5.13
C LEU A 201 -0.74 -16.22 6.08
N HIS A 202 -0.97 -15.82 7.33
CA HIS A 202 -1.67 -16.65 8.31
C HIS A 202 -2.43 -15.75 9.28
N VAL A 203 -3.70 -16.09 9.56
CA VAL A 203 -4.51 -15.40 10.58
C VAL A 203 -4.22 -16.08 11.91
N THR A 204 -3.68 -15.36 12.87
CA THR A 204 -3.19 -15.94 14.13
C THR A 204 -4.19 -15.83 15.28
N LYS A 205 -4.98 -14.76 15.30
CA LYS A 205 -5.94 -14.46 16.37
C LYS A 205 -6.97 -13.44 15.92
N ASN A 206 -8.07 -13.38 16.66
CA ASN A 206 -9.07 -12.31 16.60
C ASN A 206 -9.35 -11.82 18.03
N SER A 207 -9.73 -10.55 18.15
CA SER A 207 -10.14 -9.92 19.39
C SER A 207 -11.22 -8.88 19.09
N SER A 208 -12.02 -8.54 20.09
CA SER A 208 -12.97 -7.42 20.04
C SER A 208 -12.57 -6.36 21.07
N ALA A 209 -12.85 -5.10 20.74
CA ALA A 209 -12.59 -3.94 21.57
C ALA A 209 -13.82 -3.03 21.56
#